data_AF-A0A920M717-F1
#
_entry.id   AF-A0A920M717-F1
#
_cell.length_a   1.000
_cell.length_b   1.000
_cell.length_c   1.000
_cell.angle_alpha   90.00
_cell.angle_beta   90.00
_cell.angle_gamma   90.00
#
_symmetry.space_group_name_H-M   'P 1'
#
loop_
_entity.id
_entity.type
_entity.pdbx_description
1 polymer ?
#
loop_
_entity_poly.entity_id
_entity_poly.type
_entity_poly.pdbx_seq_one_letter_code
_entity_poly.pdbx_strand_id
1 'polypeptide(L)' 'MVQSMHLPNALQSQNIDIKIQDYHQHAISSGSDAKAVAYIEIKSGDSYSWGVGMHRNTVIAGLGSIISALNKISSS' A
#
# COMPACT_ATOMS: atom_id res chain seq x y z
N MET A 1 -12.93 -9.14 -0.76
CA MET A 1 -12.18 -10.06 0.12
C MET A 1 -10.94 -9.31 0.56
N VAL A 2 -10.94 -8.73 1.76
CA VAL A 2 -9.78 -7.98 2.28
C VAL A 2 -8.78 -9.02 2.79
N GLN A 3 -7.77 -9.32 1.97
CA GLN A 3 -6.74 -10.28 2.36
C GLN A 3 -5.87 -9.62 3.42
N SER A 4 -5.85 -10.18 4.64
CA SER A 4 -5.08 -9.67 5.77
C SER A 4 -3.60 -9.60 5.41
N MET A 5 -3.13 -8.43 4.98
CA MET A 5 -1.74 -8.20 4.63
C MET A 5 -0.95 -8.03 5.93
N HIS A 6 -0.14 -9.02 6.27
CA HIS A 6 0.85 -8.90 7.34
C HIS A 6 1.97 -8.00 6.81
N LEU A 7 1.99 -6.73 7.24
CA LEU A 7 3.07 -5.80 6.93
C LEU A 7 4.38 -6.40 7.49
N PRO A 8 5.45 -6.56 6.70
CA PRO A 8 6.75 -6.93 7.26
C PRO A 8 7.18 -5.90 8.30
N ASN A 9 7.67 -6.37 9.45
CA ASN A 9 8.03 -5.61 10.67
C ASN A 9 8.97 -4.40 10.48
N ALA A 10 9.42 -4.09 9.26
CA ALA A 10 10.33 -2.99 8.95
C ALA A 10 9.76 -1.59 9.28
N LEU A 11 8.44 -1.41 9.34
CA LEU A 11 7.85 -0.10 9.70
C LEU A 11 7.70 0.10 11.22
N GLN A 12 7.73 -0.98 12.02
CA GLN A 12 7.65 -0.87 13.48
C GLN A 12 8.89 -0.17 14.07
N SER A 13 10.06 -0.27 13.42
CA SER A 13 11.27 0.40 13.89
C SER A 13 11.26 1.92 13.70
N GLN A 14 10.32 2.46 12.90
CA GLN A 14 10.23 3.88 12.59
C GLN A 14 9.18 4.62 13.45
N ASN A 15 8.53 3.92 14.41
CA ASN A 15 7.50 4.48 15.29
C ASN A 15 6.31 5.13 14.53
N ILE A 16 6.03 4.65 13.32
CA ILE A 16 4.92 5.12 12.48
C ILE A 16 3.69 4.28 12.83
N ASP A 17 2.75 4.85 13.59
CA ASP A 17 1.47 4.20 13.90
C ASP A 17 0.49 4.39 12.74
N ILE A 18 0.41 3.37 11.88
CA ILE A 18 -0.55 3.33 10.77
C ILE A 18 -1.36 2.04 10.77
N LYS A 19 -2.63 2.17 10.37
CA LYS A 19 -3.53 1.03 10.14
C LYS A 19 -4.03 1.03 8.71
N ILE A 20 -3.84 -0.07 8.01
CA ILE A 20 -4.49 -0.30 6.71
C ILE A 20 -6.00 -0.46 6.96
N GLN A 21 -6.80 0.38 6.31
CA GLN A 21 -8.27 0.33 6.37
C GLN A 21 -8.83 -0.47 5.20
N ASP A 22 -8.30 -0.23 4.00
CA ASP A 22 -8.72 -0.92 2.78
C ASP A 22 -7.52 -1.23 1.89
N TYR A 23 -7.63 -2.32 1.13
CA TYR A 23 -6.65 -2.79 0.17
C TYR A 23 -7.33 -3.44 -1.03
N HIS A 24 -7.04 -2.90 -2.20
CA HIS A 24 -7.47 -3.44 -3.49
C HIS A 24 -6.29 -3.59 -4.42
N GLN A 25 -6.13 -4.77 -5.02
CA GLN A 25 -5.09 -5.02 -6.01
C GLN A 25 -5.62 -5.86 -7.15
N HIS A 26 -5.18 -5.55 -8.37
CA HIS A 26 -5.44 -6.38 -9.54
C HIS A 26 -4.32 -6.28 -10.57
N ALA A 27 -4.24 -7.29 -11.43
CA ALA A 27 -3.40 -7.24 -12.62
C ALA A 27 -4.05 -6.32 -13.67
N ILE A 28 -3.26 -5.45 -14.29
CA ILE A 28 -3.69 -4.50 -15.33
C ILE A 28 -3.25 -4.93 -16.72
N SER A 29 -2.42 -5.98 -16.81
CA SER A 29 -2.04 -6.64 -18.05
C SER A 29 -1.82 -8.12 -17.83
N SER A 30 -1.80 -8.90 -18.91
CA SER A 30 -1.58 -10.34 -18.92
C SER A 30 -0.30 -10.71 -19.68
N GLY A 31 0.12 -11.98 -19.59
CA GLY A 31 1.34 -12.48 -20.22
C GLY A 31 2.59 -12.36 -19.34
N SER A 32 3.76 -12.66 -19.89
CA SER A 32 5.04 -12.67 -19.17
C SER A 32 5.45 -11.32 -18.57
N ASP A 33 4.85 -10.23 -19.06
CA ASP A 33 5.09 -8.85 -18.62
C ASP A 33 3.90 -8.26 -17.85
N ALA A 34 3.06 -9.12 -17.27
CA ALA A 34 1.92 -8.70 -16.46
C ALA A 34 2.33 -7.68 -15.38
N LYS A 35 1.61 -6.57 -15.31
CA LYS A 35 1.73 -5.54 -14.29
C LYS A 35 0.56 -5.65 -13.32
N ALA A 36 0.80 -5.28 -12.08
CA ALA A 36 -0.22 -5.11 -11.07
C ALA A 36 -0.30 -3.65 -10.62
N VAL A 37 -1.49 -3.25 -10.21
CA VAL A 37 -1.76 -2.01 -9.49
C VAL A 37 -2.36 -2.35 -8.13
N ALA A 38 -1.92 -1.64 -7.10
CA ALA A 38 -2.44 -1.70 -5.75
C ALA A 38 -2.91 -0.32 -5.29
N TYR A 39 -4.04 -0.30 -4.59
CA TYR A 39 -4.65 0.84 -3.94
C TYR A 39 -4.77 0.51 -2.46
N ILE A 40 -4.31 1.41 -1.58
CA ILE A 40 -4.40 1.23 -0.13
C ILE A 40 -4.95 2.49 0.52
N GLU A 41 -5.81 2.31 1.50
CA GLU A 41 -6.19 3.35 2.45
C GLU A 41 -5.45 3.09 3.77
N ILE A 42 -4.74 4.10 4.27
CA ILE A 42 -4.15 4.07 5.60
C ILE A 42 -4.80 5.12 6.48
N LYS A 43 -4.90 4.79 7.77
CA LYS A 43 -5.26 5.69 8.85
C LYS A 43 -4.04 5.93 9.74
N SER A 44 -3.79 7.19 10.10
CA SER A 44 -2.78 7.64 11.06
C SER A 44 -3.43 8.66 11.99
N GLY A 45 -3.62 8.33 13.27
CA GLY A 45 -4.46 9.15 14.16
C GLY A 45 -5.87 9.31 13.59
N ASP A 46 -6.31 10.55 13.36
CA ASP A 46 -7.60 10.88 12.74
C ASP A 46 -7.52 11.17 11.23
N SER A 47 -6.33 11.08 10.64
CA SER A 47 -6.10 11.34 9.23
C SER A 47 -6.18 10.06 8.40
N TYR A 48 -6.75 10.18 7.20
CA TYR A 48 -6.82 9.11 6.21
C TYR A 48 -6.09 9.54 4.94
N SER A 49 -5.45 8.58 4.28
CA SER A 49 -4.79 8.80 2.99
C SER A 49 -4.85 7.56 2.13
N TRP A 50 -5.06 7.79 0.84
CA TRP A 50 -5.02 6.76 -0.18
C TRP A 50 -3.67 6.76 -0.87
N GLY A 51 -3.10 5.60 -1.15
CA GLY A 51 -1.88 5.44 -1.93
C GLY A 51 -2.07 4.49 -3.10
N VAL A 52 -1.28 4.68 -4.15
CA VAL A 52 -1.32 3.86 -5.36
C VAL A 52 0.10 3.41 -5.69
N GLY A 53 0.27 2.14 -6.03
CA GLY A 53 1.53 1.57 -6.47
C GLY A 53 1.34 0.65 -7.67
N MET A 54 2.27 0.71 -8.62
CA MET A 54 2.24 -0.10 -9.84
C MET A 54 3.57 -0.79 -10.06
N HIS A 55 3.56 -2.10 -10.22
CA HIS A 55 4.78 -2.87 -10.47
C HIS A 55 4.47 -4.24 -11.09
N ARG A 56 5.45 -4.85 -11.77
CA ARG A 56 5.32 -6.23 -12.31
C ARG A 56 5.21 -7.28 -11.21
N ASN A 57 5.90 -7.03 -10.09
CA ASN A 57 5.75 -7.79 -8.86
C ASN A 57 4.63 -7.18 -8.01
N THR A 58 3.60 -7.97 -7.71
CA THR A 58 2.43 -7.59 -6.90
C THR A 58 2.81 -7.08 -5.51
N VAL A 59 3.78 -7.70 -4.85
CA VAL A 59 4.25 -7.28 -3.52
C VAL A 59 4.85 -5.87 -3.58
N ILE A 60 5.65 -5.59 -4.61
CA ILE A 60 6.24 -4.26 -4.80
C ILE A 60 5.17 -3.21 -5.13
N ALA A 61 4.13 -3.57 -5.89
CA ALA A 61 2.99 -2.68 -6.13
C ALA A 61 2.28 -2.34 -4.81
N GLY A 62 2.05 -3.33 -3.94
CA GLY A 62 1.51 -3.13 -2.60
C GLY A 62 2.37 -2.22 -1.73
N LEU A 63 3.68 -2.49 -1.62
CA LEU A 63 4.61 -1.66 -0.84
C LEU A 63 4.69 -0.22 -1.38
N GLY A 64 4.70 -0.05 -2.70
CA GLY A 64 4.66 1.26 -3.35
C GLY A 64 3.40 2.05 -3.00
N SER A 65 2.25 1.39 -2.91
CA SER A 65 1.00 2.03 -2.49
C SER A 65 1.06 2.53 -1.04
N ILE A 66 1.65 1.75 -0.11
CA ILE A 66 1.84 2.16 1.29
C ILE A 66 2.74 3.39 1.38
N ILE A 67 3.89 3.38 0.68
CA ILE A 67 4.83 4.51 0.67
C ILE A 67 4.16 5.77 0.09
N SER A 68 3.38 5.61 -1.00
CA SER A 68 2.61 6.71 -1.60
C SER A 68 1.61 7.33 -0.61
N ALA A 69 0.91 6.51 0.17
CA ALA A 69 -0.05 6.98 1.17
C ALA A 69 0.64 7.68 2.34
N LEU A 70 1.76 7.12 2.83
CA LEU A 70 2.56 7.68 3.93
C LEU A 70 3.14 9.05 3.58
N ASN A 71 3.69 9.22 2.38
CA ASN A 71 4.24 10.50 1.92
C ASN A 71 3.19 11.62 1.92
N LYS A 72 1.91 11.29 1.70
CA LYS A 72 0.82 12.26 1.75
C LYS A 72 0.45 12.66 3.18
N ILE A 73 0.44 11.72 4.12
CA ILE A 73 0.16 12.02 5.53
C ILE A 73 1.31 12.81 6.18
N SER A 74 2.56 12.48 5.86
CA SER A 74 3.72 13.18 6.43
C SER A 74 3.90 14.62 5.92
N SER A 75 3.20 15.00 4.84
CA SER A 75 3.26 16.34 4.24
C SER A 75 2.06 17.22 4.60
N SER A 76 1.12 16.73 5.41
CA SER A 76 -0.02 17.49 5.95
C SER A 76 0.22 17.86 7.40
#